data_AF-A0A521HPX5-F1
#
_entry.id   AF-A0A521HPX5-F1
#
_cell.length_a   1.000
_cell.length_b   1.000
_cell.length_c   1.000
_cell.angle_alpha   90.00
_cell.angle_beta   90.00
_cell.angle_gamma   90.00
#
_symmetry.space_group_name_H-M   'P 1'
#
loop_
_entity.id
_entity.type
_entity.pdbx_description
1 polymer ?
#
loop_
_entity_poly.entity_id
_entity_poly.type
_entity_poly.pdbx_seq_one_letter_code
_entity_poly.pdbx_strand_id
1 'polypeptide(L)'
;MMKQSKFSDVKVVEIVRESRSEGVAATARKHKISEQTLYLWRRKYGGMEATQVVELKRLSQENSRLKKLLAERDLTIEVMQEVAAKKW
;
A
#
# COMPACT_ATOMS: atom_id res chain seq x y z
N MET A 1 5.31 -4.12 13.49
CA MET A 1 5.22 -3.63 12.09
C MET A 1 6.62 -3.65 11.50
N MET A 2 6.81 -4.03 10.23
CA MET A 2 8.13 -3.91 9.58
C MET A 2 8.51 -2.42 9.48
N LYS A 3 9.78 -2.09 9.77
CA LYS A 3 10.30 -0.74 9.49
C LYS A 3 10.05 -0.41 8.02
N GLN A 4 9.72 0.85 7.73
CA GLN A 4 9.57 1.32 6.35
C GLN A 4 10.84 1.01 5.56
N SER A 5 10.65 0.39 4.39
CA SER A 5 11.74 0.10 3.48
C SER A 5 12.32 1.40 2.93
N LYS A 6 13.63 1.44 2.72
CA LYS A 6 14.30 2.51 1.95
C LYS A 6 13.91 2.50 0.46
N PHE A 7 13.29 1.42 0.00
CA PHE A 7 12.83 1.25 -1.37
C PHE A 7 11.32 1.47 -1.47
N SER A 8 10.87 2.01 -2.60
CA SER A 8 9.45 2.05 -2.95
C SER A 8 8.89 0.63 -3.14
N ASP A 9 7.58 0.45 -2.97
CA ASP A 9 6.93 -0.85 -3.18
C ASP A 9 7.14 -1.38 -4.61
N VAL A 10 7.13 -0.47 -5.60
CA VAL A 10 7.43 -0.82 -7.01
C VAL A 10 8.85 -1.37 -7.12
N LYS A 11 9.82 -0.69 -6.50
CA LYS A 11 11.22 -1.15 -6.54
C LYS A 11 11.40 -2.47 -5.80
N VAL A 12 10.68 -2.69 -4.71
CA VAL A 12 10.68 -3.97 -3.99
C VAL A 12 10.17 -5.11 -4.89
N VAL A 13 9.10 -4.90 -5.66
CA VAL A 13 8.57 -5.91 -6.58
C VAL A 13 9.56 -6.24 -7.70
N GLU A 14 10.21 -5.23 -8.27
CA GLU A 14 11.28 -5.43 -9.25
C GLU A 14 12.42 -6.31 -8.69
N ILE A 15 12.88 -6.00 -7.47
CA ILE A 15 13.94 -6.78 -6.80
C ILE A 15 13.47 -8.21 -6.50
N VAL A 16 12.23 -8.40 -6.07
CA VAL A 16 11.65 -9.74 -5.85
C VAL A 16 11.60 -10.54 -7.15
N ARG A 17 11.30 -9.92 -8.30
CA ARG A 17 11.33 -10.59 -9.60
C ARG A 17 12.73 -10.93 -10.04
N GLU A 18 13.66 -9.99 -9.93
CA GLU A 18 15.07 -10.20 -10.25
C GLU A 18 15.63 -11.41 -9.49
N SER A 19 15.26 -11.58 -8.22
CA SER A 19 15.68 -12.74 -7.42
C SER A 19 15.15 -14.10 -7.88
N ARG A 20 14.16 -14.13 -8.78
CA ARG A 20 13.65 -15.37 -9.40
C ARG A 20 14.51 -15.79 -10.59
N SER A 21 15.10 -14.83 -11.30
CA SER A 21 15.98 -15.08 -12.45
C SER A 21 17.45 -15.14 -12.06
N GLU A 22 17.94 -14.19 -11.25
CA GLU A 22 19.35 -14.07 -10.85
C GLU A 22 19.69 -14.82 -9.56
N GLY A 23 18.67 -15.27 -8.82
CA GLY A 23 18.83 -15.99 -7.55
C GLY A 23 18.95 -15.08 -6.32
N VAL A 24 18.49 -15.59 -5.17
CA VAL A 24 18.33 -14.81 -3.93
C VAL A 24 19.63 -14.18 -3.44
N ALA A 25 20.72 -14.95 -3.39
CA ALA A 25 22.00 -14.48 -2.84
C ALA A 25 22.65 -13.39 -3.72
N ALA A 26 22.59 -13.53 -5.05
CA ALA A 26 23.15 -12.56 -5.98
C ALA A 26 22.38 -11.23 -5.92
N THR A 27 21.05 -11.29 -5.99
CA THR A 27 20.18 -10.12 -5.89
C THR A 27 20.33 -9.41 -4.53
N ALA A 28 20.42 -10.17 -3.43
CA ALA A 28 20.61 -9.59 -2.09
C ALA A 28 21.92 -8.77 -2.00
N ARG A 29 23.03 -9.31 -2.55
CA ARG A 29 24.30 -8.59 -2.63
C ARG A 29 24.21 -7.35 -3.53
N LYS A 30 23.61 -7.46 -4.71
CA LYS A 30 23.44 -6.37 -5.68
C LYS A 30 22.70 -5.16 -5.09
N HIS A 31 21.62 -5.41 -4.34
CA HIS A 31 20.79 -4.35 -3.74
C HIS A 31 21.19 -3.99 -2.30
N LYS A 32 22.27 -4.57 -1.77
CA LYS A 32 22.79 -4.35 -0.41
C LYS A 32 21.70 -4.54 0.65
N ILE A 33 21.05 -5.70 0.60
CA ILE A 33 20.03 -6.15 1.55
C ILE A 33 20.35 -7.58 2.00
N SER A 34 19.78 -8.01 3.13
CA SER A 34 19.89 -9.41 3.55
C SER A 34 18.99 -10.31 2.71
N GLU A 35 19.38 -11.58 2.54
CA GLU A 35 18.52 -12.59 1.91
C GLU A 35 17.19 -12.73 2.66
N GLN A 36 17.21 -12.63 3.99
CA GLN A 36 16.01 -12.62 4.82
C GLN A 36 15.03 -11.50 4.43
N THR A 37 15.53 -10.29 4.15
CA THR A 37 14.71 -9.16 3.67
C THR A 37 14.00 -9.54 2.37
N LEU A 38 14.72 -10.22 1.49
CA LEU A 38 14.21 -10.63 0.19
C LEU A 38 13.18 -11.76 0.29
N TYR A 39 13.34 -12.70 1.22
CA TYR A 39 12.30 -13.69 1.55
C TYR A 39 11.03 -13.03 2.12
N LEU A 40 11.17 -12.05 3.01
CA LEU A 40 10.03 -11.30 3.56
C LEU A 40 9.28 -10.55 2.46
N TRP A 41 10.00 -9.87 1.55
CA TRP A 41 9.39 -9.22 0.40
C TRP A 41 8.75 -10.21 -0.55
N ARG A 42 9.36 -11.37 -0.80
CA ARG A 42 8.77 -12.43 -1.63
C ARG A 42 7.46 -12.94 -1.03
N ARG A 43 7.37 -13.10 0.29
CA ARG A 43 6.12 -13.49 0.96
C ARG A 43 5.02 -12.43 0.78
N LYS A 44 5.37 -11.14 0.78
CA LYS A 44 4.40 -10.04 0.69
C LYS A 44 4.01 -9.69 -0.76
N TYR A 45 4.97 -9.70 -1.69
CA TYR A 45 4.82 -9.19 -3.06
C TYR A 45 5.04 -10.27 -4.13
N GLY A 46 5.33 -11.52 -3.77
CA GLY A 46 5.65 -12.58 -4.74
C GLY A 46 4.51 -12.89 -5.71
N GLY A 47 3.26 -12.65 -5.35
CA GLY A 47 2.13 -12.79 -6.29
C GLY A 47 1.83 -11.54 -7.10
N MET A 48 2.55 -10.44 -6.90
CA MET A 48 2.18 -9.13 -7.43
C MET A 48 3.07 -8.71 -8.59
N GLU A 49 2.41 -8.14 -9.60
CA GLU A 49 3.06 -7.44 -10.69
C GLU A 49 3.36 -5.98 -10.32
N ALA A 50 4.42 -5.39 -10.88
CA ALA A 50 4.77 -3.99 -10.58
C ALA A 50 3.62 -3.02 -10.93
N THR A 51 2.92 -3.28 -12.04
CA THR A 51 1.71 -2.57 -12.46
C THR A 51 0.55 -2.73 -11.47
N GLN A 52 0.39 -3.91 -10.87
CA GLN A 52 -0.61 -4.16 -9.82
C GLN A 52 -0.30 -3.37 -8.55
N VAL A 53 0.96 -3.17 -8.20
CA VAL A 53 1.35 -2.36 -7.03
C VAL A 53 1.08 -0.87 -7.24
N VAL A 54 1.32 -0.35 -8.44
CA VAL A 54 0.97 1.04 -8.80
C VAL A 54 -0.55 1.23 -8.68
N GLU A 55 -1.32 0.32 -9.27
CA GLU A 55 -2.78 0.39 -9.25
C GLU A 55 -3.34 0.24 -7.83
N LEU A 56 -2.79 -0.67 -7.02
CA LEU A 56 -3.18 -0.84 -5.62
C LEU A 56 -2.93 0.43 -4.80
N LYS A 57 -1.80 1.12 -5.03
CA LYS A 57 -1.51 2.39 -4.37
C LYS A 57 -2.50 3.48 -4.79
N ARG A 58 -2.82 3.58 -6.08
CA ARG A 58 -3.81 4.53 -6.61
C ARG A 58 -5.19 4.28 -6.01
N LEU A 59 -5.66 3.03 -6.04
CA LEU A 59 -6.94 2.63 -5.47
C LEU A 59 -7.01 2.85 -3.97
N SER A 60 -5.92 2.59 -3.24
CA SER A 60 -5.86 2.85 -1.79
C SER A 60 -5.95 4.34 -1.46
N GLN A 61 -5.31 5.20 -2.25
CA GLN A 61 -5.39 6.66 -2.07
C GLN A 61 -6.80 7.16 -2.36
N GLU A 62 -7.40 6.70 -3.46
CA GLU A 62 -8.76 7.09 -3.82
C GLU A 62 -9.78 6.59 -2.79
N ASN A 63 -9.64 5.35 -2.32
CA ASN A 63 -10.51 4.82 -1.25
C ASN A 63 -10.41 5.66 0.03
N SER A 64 -9.20 6.08 0.43
CA SER A 64 -9.00 6.95 1.58
C SER A 64 -9.67 8.31 1.40
N ARG A 65 -9.58 8.89 0.19
CA ARG A 65 -10.25 10.15 -0.15
C ARG A 65 -11.76 10.01 -0.10
N LEU A 66 -12.31 8.96 -0.70
CA LEU A 66 -13.74 8.69 -0.73
C LEU A 66 -14.31 8.47 0.68
N LYS A 67 -13.61 7.72 1.54
CA LYS A 67 -14.00 7.54 2.96
C LYS A 67 -14.04 8.85 3.72
N LYS A 68 -13.07 9.74 3.50
CA LYS A 68 -13.06 11.07 4.12
C LYS A 68 -14.27 11.90 3.67
N LEU A 69 -14.53 11.95 2.36
CA LEU A 69 -15.68 12.67 1.81
C LEU A 69 -17.00 12.12 2.35
N LEU A 70 -17.13 10.80 2.46
CA LEU A 70 -18.32 10.17 3.02
C LEU A 70 -18.52 10.58 4.49
N ALA A 71 -17.50 10.48 5.33
CA ALA A 71 -17.59 10.87 6.73
C ALA A 71 -17.96 12.35 6.92
N GLU A 72 -17.41 13.25 6.08
CA GLU A 72 -17.76 14.67 6.10
C GLU A 72 -19.24 14.90 5.70
N ARG A 73 -19.76 14.12 4.74
CA ARG A 73 -21.16 14.18 4.31
C ARG A 73 -22.10 13.65 5.38
N ASP A 74 -21.77 12.52 5.98
CA ASP A 74 -22.58 11.90 7.04
C ASP A 74 -22.68 12.85 8.25
N LEU A 75 -21.56 13.46 8.66
CA LEU A 75 -21.56 14.46 9.72
C LEU A 75 -22.43 15.68 9.37
N THR A 76 -22.39 16.15 8.12
CA THR A 76 -23.23 17.27 7.68
C THR A 76 -24.72 16.90 7.77
N ILE A 77 -25.08 15.70 7.35
CA ILE A 77 -26.46 15.19 7.41
C ILE A 77 -26.93 15.10 8.87
N GLU A 78 -26.11 14.54 9.75
CA GLU A 78 -26.41 14.41 11.18
C GLU A 78 -26.69 15.78 11.82
N VAL A 79 -25.82 16.77 11.57
CA VAL A 79 -26.03 18.14 12.06
C VAL A 79 -27.31 18.76 11.51
N MET A 80 -27.61 18.55 10.21
CA MET A 80 -28.85 19.07 9.61
C MET A 80 -30.10 18.43 10.23
N GLN A 81 -30.06 17.14 10.52
CA GLN A 81 -31.16 16.42 11.19
C GLN A 81 -31.35 16.93 12.62
N GLU A 82 -30.27 17.15 13.37
CA GLU A 82 -30.34 17.69 14.74
C GLU A 82 -30.94 19.11 14.77
N VAL A 83 -30.51 19.99 13.84
CA VAL A 83 -31.07 21.34 13.70
C VAL A 83 -32.54 21.28 13.31
N ALA A 84 -32.92 20.37 12.42
CA ALA A 84 -34.32 20.21 12.02
C ALA A 84 -35.18 19.75 13.20
N ALA A 85 -34.71 18.79 14.01
CA ALA A 85 -35.42 18.27 15.17
C ALA A 85 -35.63 19.31 16.30
N LYS A 86 -34.70 20.27 16.45
CA LYS A 86 -34.80 21.34 17.46
C LYS A 86 -35.76 22.48 17.09
N LYS A 87 -36.32 22.50 15.87
CA LYS A 87 -37.21 23.57 15.40
C LYS A 87 -38.67 23.40 15.81
N TRP A 88 -39.00 22.42 16.65
CA TRP A 88 -40.37 22.11 17.08
C TRP A 88 -40.42 22.11 18.61
#